data_AF-A0A7Y5Q7H6-F1
#
_entry.id   AF-A0A7Y5Q7H6-F1
#
_cell.length_a   1.000
_cell.length_b   1.000
_cell.length_c   1.000
_cell.angle_alpha   90.00
_cell.angle_beta   90.00
_cell.angle_gamma   90.00
#
_symmetry.space_group_name_H-M   'P 1'
#
loop_
_entity.id
_entity.type
_entity.pdbx_description
1 polymer ?
#
loop_
_entity_poly.entity_id
_entity_poly.type
_entity_poly.pdbx_seq_one_letter_code
_entity_poly.pdbx_strand_id
1 'polypeptide(L)'
;MAEALRLRTALDKSYRPLDGEFLTTVLVELAPQRRLQRLPLNLCILLDTSESMGGEKLQQAEQACLALLDSLDPSDIVAIVTFSSHAHVLLRAQSQRPETRETAALALGGLRAEGVTSLLRGLDEAYNEVRRHAGPDRTSFVILLSDGYPTTPQGYVDEETDPYIRRVDREMRERGISLTTIGLGDAANYEAALLRRLADDGNGQFLYCRQPGALGEQFSREFQRIQRTVLTEVELSVRHLGGTLRRLWRVYPDKKLFDLPAMDGGGFSVPLGSFQDEQPQAYLLDIVTAARPGQQPERARLLEVQANWRQEGEPRQVAAPVVYEYTADERALSQRNPEVVRLATECLDALLENHLEEAVTSGDRAQQTAVLARKKQLTRRLGKAEATQILEEMEEALARGEPISPDALARSNQATRPTQRLG
;
A
#
# COMPACT_ATOMS: atom_id res chain seq x y z
N MET A 1 -16.66 2.07 27.43
CA MET A 1 -16.56 1.22 26.22
C MET A 1 -15.09 1.15 25.85
N ALA A 2 -14.56 -0.03 25.53
CA ALA A 2 -13.17 -0.14 25.10
C ALA A 2 -13.01 0.56 23.75
N GLU A 3 -11.95 1.36 23.58
CA GLU A 3 -11.65 2.04 22.31
C GLU A 3 -11.44 1.01 21.19
N ALA A 4 -12.04 1.22 20.01
CA ALA A 4 -11.92 0.29 18.88
C ALA A 4 -10.47 0.16 18.36
N LEU A 5 -9.65 1.19 18.58
CA LEU A 5 -8.25 1.26 18.16
C LEU A 5 -7.37 1.51 19.38
N ARG A 6 -6.23 0.82 19.48
CA ARG A 6 -5.18 1.10 20.46
C ARG A 6 -4.03 1.82 19.78
N LEU A 7 -3.52 2.87 20.43
CA LEU A 7 -2.37 3.64 19.99
C LEU A 7 -1.17 3.38 20.91
N ARG A 8 -0.04 2.98 20.33
CA ARG A 8 1.25 2.87 21.00
C ARG A 8 2.27 3.74 20.27
N THR A 9 3.14 4.39 21.02
CA THR A 9 4.27 5.15 20.46
C THR A 9 5.59 4.70 21.07
N ALA A 10 6.67 4.81 20.30
CA ALA A 10 8.03 4.58 20.78
C ALA A 10 9.02 5.46 20.03
N LEU A 11 10.15 5.77 20.66
CA LEU A 11 11.26 6.49 20.04
C LEU A 11 12.41 5.54 19.72
N ASP A 12 13.14 5.83 18.64
CA ASP A 12 14.44 5.21 18.40
C ASP A 12 15.44 5.53 19.51
N LYS A 13 15.36 6.75 20.05
CA LYS A 13 16.15 7.25 21.18
C LYS A 13 15.27 8.10 22.09
N SER A 14 15.20 7.72 23.35
CA SER A 14 14.50 8.50 24.38
C SER A 14 15.30 9.73 24.83
N TYR A 15 16.62 9.72 24.62
CA TYR A 15 17.55 10.73 25.12
C TYR A 15 18.20 11.52 23.98
N ARG A 16 18.36 12.84 24.20
CA ARG A 16 18.89 13.80 23.24
C ARG A 16 20.06 14.60 23.80
N PRO A 17 21.06 14.94 22.96
CA PRO A 17 22.16 15.80 23.39
C PRO A 17 21.64 17.21 23.70
N LEU A 18 22.39 17.94 24.53
CA LEU A 18 22.04 19.29 24.96
C LEU A 18 22.15 20.34 23.83
N ASP A 19 22.80 19.98 22.72
CA ASP A 19 23.08 20.83 21.58
C ASP A 19 23.07 20.07 20.24
N GLY A 20 22.93 20.83 19.16
CA GLY A 20 23.02 20.31 17.79
C GLY A 20 21.69 19.82 17.22
N GLU A 21 21.76 19.33 15.98
CA GLU A 21 20.64 18.75 15.26
C GLU A 21 20.70 17.23 15.32
N PHE A 22 19.53 16.60 15.44
CA PHE A 22 19.44 15.15 15.49
C PHE A 22 18.16 14.65 14.84
N LEU A 23 18.31 13.52 14.14
CA LEU A 23 17.19 12.75 13.63
C LEU A 23 16.58 11.90 14.75
N THR A 24 15.26 11.94 14.83
CA THR A 24 14.42 11.18 15.73
C THR A 24 13.46 10.35 14.91
N THR A 25 13.48 9.03 15.07
CA THR A 25 12.46 8.17 14.47
C THR A 25 11.42 7.82 15.52
N VAL A 26 10.17 8.18 15.26
CA VAL A 26 9.01 7.86 16.10
C VAL A 26 8.26 6.71 15.47
N LEU A 27 8.11 5.62 16.22
CA LEU A 27 7.16 4.55 15.91
C LEU A 27 5.78 4.93 16.43
N VAL A 28 4.79 4.81 15.56
CA VAL A 28 3.36 4.89 15.88
C VAL A 28 2.73 3.58 15.47
N GLU A 29 2.16 2.84 16.40
CA GLU A 29 1.46 1.59 16.14
C GLU A 29 -0.02 1.74 16.50
N LEU A 30 -0.87 1.40 15.54
CA LEU A 30 -2.32 1.40 15.65
C LEU A 30 -2.83 -0.02 15.51
N ALA A 31 -3.51 -0.52 16.54
CA ALA A 31 -4.00 -1.89 16.58
C ALA A 31 -5.52 -1.92 16.81
N PRO A 32 -6.32 -2.47 15.88
CA PRO A 32 -7.72 -2.75 16.13
C PRO A 32 -7.87 -3.67 17.34
N GLN A 33 -8.87 -3.41 18.19
CA GLN A 33 -9.21 -4.33 19.27
C GLN A 33 -9.88 -5.58 18.71
N ARG A 34 -9.71 -6.69 19.43
CA ARG A 34 -10.31 -7.98 19.06
C ARG A 34 -11.83 -7.89 19.06
N ARG A 35 -12.46 -8.66 18.17
CA ARG A 35 -13.92 -8.88 18.09
C ARG A 35 -14.71 -7.65 17.63
N LEU A 36 -14.10 -6.77 16.85
CA LEU A 36 -14.88 -5.80 16.09
C LEU A 36 -15.65 -6.53 14.98
N GLN A 37 -16.85 -6.06 14.66
CA GLN A 37 -17.62 -6.63 13.56
C GLN A 37 -17.05 -6.12 12.24
N ARG A 38 -16.99 -7.02 11.24
CA ARG A 38 -16.60 -6.62 9.88
C ARG A 38 -17.63 -5.64 9.32
N LEU A 39 -17.16 -4.68 8.54
CA LEU A 39 -18.03 -3.79 7.78
C LEU A 39 -18.46 -4.49 6.48
N PRO A 40 -19.73 -4.35 6.05
CA PRO A 40 -20.16 -4.78 4.73
C PRO A 40 -19.30 -4.17 3.62
N LEU A 41 -18.99 -4.96 2.60
CA LEU A 41 -18.18 -4.51 1.47
C LEU A 41 -19.02 -3.73 0.45
N ASN A 42 -18.38 -2.79 -0.23
CA ASN A 42 -18.83 -2.18 -1.46
C ASN A 42 -17.69 -2.26 -2.47
N LEU A 43 -17.71 -3.32 -3.28
CA LEU A 43 -16.59 -3.73 -4.11
C LEU A 43 -16.90 -3.51 -5.59
N CYS A 44 -15.96 -2.96 -6.34
CA CYS A 44 -15.94 -3.07 -7.79
C CYS A 44 -14.73 -3.88 -8.25
N ILE A 45 -14.99 -4.90 -9.06
CA ILE A 45 -13.92 -5.59 -9.79
C ILE A 45 -13.78 -4.90 -11.15
N LEU A 46 -12.59 -4.36 -11.41
CA LEU A 46 -12.22 -3.70 -12.65
C LEU A 46 -11.30 -4.62 -13.46
N LEU A 47 -11.83 -5.19 -14.54
CA LEU A 47 -11.15 -6.18 -15.36
C LEU A 47 -10.68 -5.61 -16.69
N ASP A 48 -9.38 -5.74 -16.94
CA ASP A 48 -8.83 -5.52 -18.27
C ASP A 48 -9.32 -6.61 -19.22
N THR A 49 -9.80 -6.19 -20.39
CA THR A 49 -10.28 -7.04 -21.49
C THR A 49 -9.64 -6.60 -22.81
N SER A 50 -8.49 -5.91 -22.75
CA SER A 50 -7.68 -5.59 -23.92
C SER A 50 -7.13 -6.85 -24.59
N GLU A 51 -6.61 -6.69 -25.81
CA GLU A 51 -6.13 -7.82 -26.63
C GLU A 51 -5.09 -8.71 -25.92
N SER A 52 -4.24 -8.14 -25.04
CA SER A 52 -3.21 -8.87 -24.29
C SER A 52 -3.75 -9.93 -23.33
N MET A 53 -4.98 -9.74 -22.85
CA MET A 53 -5.66 -10.64 -21.91
C MET A 53 -6.14 -11.95 -22.54
N GLY A 54 -5.94 -12.15 -23.85
CA GLY A 54 -6.43 -13.33 -24.56
C GLY A 54 -6.01 -14.69 -23.95
N GLY A 55 -6.82 -15.70 -24.20
CA GLY A 55 -6.54 -17.08 -23.81
C GLY A 55 -6.69 -17.32 -22.30
N GLU A 56 -5.67 -17.94 -21.70
CA GLU A 56 -5.70 -18.38 -20.29
C GLU A 56 -5.85 -17.22 -19.30
N LYS A 57 -5.31 -16.04 -19.59
CA LYS A 57 -5.36 -14.88 -18.69
C LYS A 57 -6.79 -14.44 -18.40
N LEU A 58 -7.58 -14.19 -19.45
CA LEU A 58 -8.99 -13.82 -19.31
C LEU A 58 -9.80 -14.95 -18.67
N GLN A 59 -9.56 -16.21 -19.03
CA GLN A 59 -10.24 -17.35 -18.42
C GLN A 59 -10.00 -17.44 -16.91
N GLN A 60 -8.76 -17.24 -16.46
CA GLN A 60 -8.42 -17.23 -15.04
C GLN A 60 -9.00 -16.00 -14.32
N ALA A 61 -9.04 -14.84 -14.97
CA ALA A 61 -9.68 -13.63 -14.43
C ALA A 61 -11.19 -13.83 -14.23
N GLU A 62 -11.89 -14.41 -15.21
CA GLU A 62 -13.30 -14.76 -15.10
C GLU A 62 -13.56 -15.74 -13.94
N GLN A 63 -12.75 -16.80 -13.84
CA GLN A 63 -12.86 -17.79 -12.76
C GLN A 63 -12.61 -17.17 -11.38
N ALA A 64 -11.59 -16.31 -11.26
CA ALA A 64 -11.28 -15.60 -10.02
C ALA A 64 -12.44 -14.66 -9.60
N CYS A 65 -13.07 -13.97 -10.56
CA CYS A 65 -14.25 -13.14 -10.29
C CYS A 65 -15.43 -13.95 -9.78
N LEU A 66 -15.72 -15.10 -10.41
CA LEU A 66 -16.81 -15.97 -9.98
C LEU A 66 -16.58 -16.53 -8.58
N ALA A 67 -15.35 -16.97 -8.30
CA ALA A 67 -14.98 -17.44 -6.96
C ALA A 67 -15.16 -16.34 -5.89
N LEU A 68 -14.85 -15.08 -6.23
CA LEU A 68 -15.10 -13.96 -5.34
C LEU A 68 -16.60 -13.79 -5.07
N LEU A 69 -17.44 -13.81 -6.11
CA LEU A 69 -18.89 -13.68 -5.95
C LEU A 69 -19.46 -14.76 -5.02
N ASP A 70 -18.94 -15.98 -5.11
CA ASP A 70 -19.34 -17.10 -4.26
C ASP A 70 -18.93 -16.90 -2.77
N SER A 71 -18.05 -15.95 -2.48
CA SER A 71 -17.54 -15.65 -1.13
C SER A 71 -18.07 -14.36 -0.50
N LEU A 72 -18.89 -13.59 -1.22
CA LEU A 72 -19.53 -12.36 -0.72
C LEU A 72 -20.69 -12.67 0.23
N ASP A 73 -20.86 -11.85 1.27
CA ASP A 73 -22.05 -11.92 2.13
C ASP A 73 -23.25 -11.21 1.47
N PRO A 74 -24.50 -11.55 1.81
CA PRO A 74 -25.69 -10.87 1.29
C PRO A 74 -25.75 -9.35 1.56
N SER A 75 -25.02 -8.88 2.58
CA SER A 75 -24.89 -7.45 2.89
C SER A 75 -23.90 -6.73 1.98
N ASP A 76 -23.04 -7.44 1.28
CA ASP A 76 -22.01 -6.86 0.43
C ASP A 76 -22.61 -6.37 -0.89
N ILE A 77 -22.08 -5.26 -1.41
CA ILE A 77 -22.41 -4.70 -2.73
C ILE A 77 -21.26 -5.06 -3.67
N VAL A 78 -21.59 -5.53 -4.86
CA VAL A 78 -20.63 -5.84 -5.90
C VAL A 78 -21.01 -5.21 -7.24
N ALA A 79 -20.01 -4.67 -7.93
CA ALA A 79 -20.04 -4.25 -9.31
C ALA A 79 -18.91 -4.95 -10.09
N ILE A 80 -19.12 -5.15 -11.39
CA ILE A 80 -18.10 -5.63 -12.31
C ILE A 80 -18.06 -4.69 -13.50
N VAL A 81 -16.90 -4.09 -13.70
CA VAL A 81 -16.59 -3.22 -14.83
C VAL A 81 -15.48 -3.87 -15.63
N THR A 82 -15.66 -3.97 -16.94
CA THR A 82 -14.58 -4.30 -17.86
C THR A 82 -14.10 -3.05 -18.57
N PHE A 83 -12.85 -3.06 -18.99
CA PHE A 83 -12.32 -2.01 -19.84
C PHE A 83 -11.40 -2.56 -20.92
N SER A 84 -11.46 -1.92 -22.08
CA SER A 84 -10.45 -1.98 -23.13
C SER A 84 -10.37 -0.61 -23.81
N SER A 85 -10.88 -0.45 -25.04
CA SER A 85 -11.05 0.86 -25.69
C SER A 85 -12.14 1.71 -25.01
N HIS A 86 -13.11 1.05 -24.39
CA HIS A 86 -14.20 1.66 -23.62
C HIS A 86 -14.36 0.92 -22.29
N ALA A 87 -15.01 1.57 -21.32
CA ALA A 87 -15.41 0.93 -20.07
C ALA A 87 -16.87 0.46 -20.18
N HIS A 88 -17.15 -0.74 -19.69
CA HIS A 88 -18.47 -1.36 -19.72
C HIS A 88 -18.84 -1.89 -18.34
N VAL A 89 -20.02 -1.49 -17.84
CA VAL A 89 -20.56 -2.04 -16.60
C VAL A 89 -21.25 -3.37 -16.92
N LEU A 90 -20.58 -4.49 -16.66
CA LEU A 90 -21.16 -5.83 -16.82
C LEU A 90 -22.18 -6.13 -15.73
N LEU A 91 -21.87 -5.71 -14.50
CA LEU A 91 -22.72 -5.86 -13.34
C LEU A 91 -22.78 -4.51 -12.63
N ARG A 92 -23.96 -3.88 -12.65
CA ARG A 92 -24.19 -2.66 -11.87
C ARG A 92 -24.08 -2.96 -10.39
N ALA A 93 -23.57 -1.99 -9.62
CA ALA A 93 -23.47 -2.10 -8.17
C ALA A 93 -24.81 -2.53 -7.55
N GLN A 94 -24.82 -3.71 -6.94
CA GLN A 94 -26.00 -4.27 -6.28
C GLN A 94 -25.62 -5.25 -5.17
N SER A 95 -26.56 -5.53 -4.26
CA SER A 95 -26.34 -6.52 -3.19
C SER A 95 -26.13 -7.90 -3.77
N GLN A 96 -25.25 -8.68 -3.12
CA GLN A 96 -25.04 -10.06 -3.50
C GLN A 96 -26.29 -10.92 -3.24
N ARG A 97 -26.81 -11.55 -4.30
CA ARG A 97 -27.92 -12.50 -4.28
C ARG A 97 -27.60 -13.68 -5.21
N PRO A 98 -28.29 -14.83 -5.09
CA PRO A 98 -28.08 -15.97 -6.00
C PRO A 98 -28.19 -15.57 -7.48
N GLU A 99 -29.13 -14.70 -7.84
CA GLU A 99 -29.35 -14.23 -9.21
C GLU A 99 -28.23 -13.31 -9.70
N THR A 100 -27.57 -12.58 -8.79
CA THR A 100 -26.42 -11.72 -9.08
C THR A 100 -25.28 -12.56 -9.66
N ARG A 101 -25.03 -13.72 -9.05
CA ARG A 101 -23.97 -14.64 -9.46
C ARG A 101 -24.24 -15.28 -10.82
N GLU A 102 -25.49 -15.68 -11.09
CA GLU A 102 -25.88 -16.20 -12.41
C GLU A 102 -25.76 -15.14 -13.51
N THR A 103 -26.23 -13.91 -13.23
CA THR A 103 -26.13 -12.78 -14.16
C THR A 103 -24.67 -12.46 -14.50
N ALA A 104 -23.82 -12.40 -13.47
CA ALA A 104 -22.39 -12.17 -13.65
C ALA A 104 -21.71 -13.29 -14.44
N ALA A 105 -22.05 -14.56 -14.19
CA ALA A 105 -21.48 -15.70 -14.92
C ALA A 105 -21.82 -15.67 -16.42
N LEU A 106 -23.06 -15.32 -16.77
CA LEU A 106 -23.46 -15.15 -18.17
C LEU A 106 -22.72 -13.98 -18.84
N ALA A 107 -22.57 -12.85 -18.13
CA ALA A 107 -21.87 -11.68 -18.65
C ALA A 107 -20.36 -11.94 -18.84
N LEU A 108 -19.72 -12.57 -17.85
CA LEU A 108 -18.29 -12.90 -17.86
C LEU A 108 -17.96 -13.91 -18.96
N GLY A 109 -18.73 -14.99 -19.10
CA GLY A 109 -18.47 -16.00 -20.14
C GLY A 109 -18.67 -15.53 -21.58
N GLY A 110 -19.21 -14.32 -21.78
CA GLY A 110 -19.34 -13.66 -23.08
C GLY A 110 -18.17 -12.73 -23.44
N LEU A 111 -17.19 -12.57 -22.54
CA LEU A 111 -16.09 -11.64 -22.74
C LEU A 111 -15.13 -12.09 -23.84
N ARG A 112 -14.53 -11.09 -24.47
CA ARG A 112 -13.49 -11.26 -25.49
C ARG A 112 -12.38 -10.26 -25.21
N ALA A 113 -11.15 -10.73 -25.33
CA ALA A 113 -9.97 -9.88 -25.25
C ALA A 113 -9.81 -9.13 -26.57
N GLU A 114 -10.09 -7.83 -26.59
CA GLU A 114 -10.00 -7.00 -27.79
C GLU A 114 -9.79 -5.52 -27.45
N GLY A 115 -9.17 -4.79 -28.38
CA GLY A 115 -8.98 -3.35 -28.26
C GLY A 115 -7.76 -2.96 -27.43
N VAL A 116 -7.70 -1.66 -27.12
CA VAL A 116 -6.57 -1.04 -26.42
C VAL A 116 -6.77 -1.06 -24.90
N THR A 117 -5.86 -0.49 -24.12
CA THR A 117 -5.90 -0.49 -22.64
C THR A 117 -6.19 0.91 -22.10
N SER A 118 -7.44 1.39 -22.26
CA SER A 118 -7.85 2.72 -21.77
C SER A 118 -8.15 2.72 -20.26
N LEU A 119 -7.11 2.55 -19.45
CA LEU A 119 -7.21 2.37 -18.00
C LEU A 119 -7.95 3.52 -17.28
N LEU A 120 -7.77 4.78 -17.71
CA LEU A 120 -8.40 5.93 -17.03
C LEU A 120 -9.93 5.87 -17.13
N ARG A 121 -10.45 5.44 -18.28
CA ARG A 121 -11.90 5.23 -18.48
C ARG A 121 -12.42 4.10 -17.59
N GLY A 122 -11.65 3.03 -17.46
CA GLY A 122 -11.97 1.91 -16.56
C GLY A 122 -12.05 2.36 -15.10
N LEU A 123 -11.04 3.10 -14.62
CA LEU A 123 -11.03 3.67 -13.28
C LEU A 123 -12.22 4.60 -13.06
N ASP A 124 -12.53 5.47 -14.03
CA ASP A 124 -13.66 6.38 -13.94
C ASP A 124 -14.99 5.66 -13.73
N GLU A 125 -15.26 4.63 -14.52
CA GLU A 125 -16.50 3.88 -14.43
C GLU A 125 -16.56 3.03 -13.16
N ALA A 126 -15.45 2.38 -12.78
CA ALA A 126 -15.37 1.63 -11.52
C ALA A 126 -15.67 2.52 -10.30
N TYR A 127 -15.06 3.70 -10.22
CA TYR A 127 -15.35 4.63 -9.14
C TYR A 127 -16.78 5.16 -9.19
N ASN A 128 -17.36 5.37 -10.37
CA ASN A 128 -18.76 5.76 -10.49
C ASN A 128 -19.71 4.70 -9.92
N GLU A 129 -19.44 3.41 -10.15
CA GLU A 129 -20.21 2.31 -9.56
C GLU A 129 -20.08 2.27 -8.03
N VAL A 130 -18.84 2.29 -7.51
CA VAL A 130 -18.58 2.24 -6.06
C VAL A 130 -19.19 3.44 -5.33
N ARG A 131 -19.12 4.64 -5.91
CA ARG A 131 -19.68 5.87 -5.32
C ARG A 131 -21.15 5.79 -4.98
N ARG A 132 -21.94 4.96 -5.68
CA ARG A 132 -23.39 4.85 -5.45
C ARG A 132 -23.74 4.23 -4.11
N HIS A 133 -22.82 3.48 -3.51
CA HIS A 133 -23.00 2.77 -2.25
C HIS A 133 -21.89 3.07 -1.23
N ALA A 134 -21.05 4.07 -1.50
CA ALA A 134 -20.01 4.50 -0.56
C ALA A 134 -20.63 5.24 0.62
N GLY A 135 -20.21 4.88 1.83
CA GLY A 135 -20.72 5.45 3.07
C GLY A 135 -19.96 4.95 4.29
N PRO A 136 -20.14 5.59 5.45
CA PRO A 136 -19.39 5.28 6.68
C PRO A 136 -19.76 3.91 7.30
N ASP A 137 -20.85 3.31 6.86
CA ASP A 137 -21.34 1.98 7.28
C ASP A 137 -20.77 0.83 6.44
N ARG A 138 -19.92 1.14 5.46
CA ARG A 138 -19.37 0.18 4.50
C ARG A 138 -17.90 0.46 4.23
N THR A 139 -17.16 -0.56 3.83
CA THR A 139 -15.83 -0.35 3.25
C THR A 139 -15.93 -0.38 1.72
N SER A 140 -15.42 0.65 1.06
CA SER A 140 -15.50 0.79 -0.39
C SER A 140 -14.14 0.51 -1.03
N PHE A 141 -14.13 -0.36 -2.03
CA PHE A 141 -12.89 -0.90 -2.57
C PHE A 141 -12.99 -1.18 -4.07
N VAL A 142 -11.90 -0.96 -4.80
CA VAL A 142 -11.74 -1.36 -6.21
C VAL A 142 -10.59 -2.36 -6.31
N ILE A 143 -10.80 -3.47 -7.02
CA ILE A 143 -9.70 -4.37 -7.40
C ILE A 143 -9.52 -4.28 -8.91
N LEU A 144 -8.38 -3.74 -9.34
CA LEU A 144 -7.97 -3.67 -10.74
C LEU A 144 -7.13 -4.89 -11.11
N LEU A 145 -7.50 -5.58 -12.18
CA LEU A 145 -6.70 -6.62 -12.80
C LEU A 145 -6.31 -6.18 -14.21
N SER A 146 -5.01 -6.13 -14.50
CA SER A 146 -4.49 -5.77 -15.82
C SER A 146 -3.17 -6.50 -16.11
N ASP A 147 -2.88 -6.72 -17.39
CA ASP A 147 -1.69 -7.40 -17.90
C ASP A 147 -0.93 -6.60 -18.96
N GLY A 148 -1.26 -5.30 -19.11
CA GLY A 148 -0.76 -4.45 -20.16
C GLY A 148 -0.38 -3.03 -19.71
N TYR A 149 0.30 -2.31 -20.61
CA TYR A 149 0.56 -0.89 -20.45
C TYR A 149 -0.72 -0.08 -20.71
N PRO A 150 -1.05 0.96 -19.93
CA PRO A 150 -2.09 1.88 -20.33
C PRO A 150 -1.75 2.50 -21.68
N THR A 151 -2.77 2.69 -22.51
CA THR A 151 -2.59 3.23 -23.85
C THR A 151 -3.56 4.38 -24.11
N THR A 152 -3.10 5.32 -24.92
CA THR A 152 -3.95 6.31 -25.61
C THR A 152 -5.04 5.61 -26.44
N PRO A 153 -6.13 6.32 -26.82
CA PRO A 153 -7.17 5.76 -27.71
C PRO A 153 -6.65 5.28 -29.07
N GLN A 154 -5.45 5.73 -29.48
CA GLN A 154 -4.78 5.33 -30.70
C GLN A 154 -3.89 4.08 -30.53
N GLY A 155 -3.77 3.55 -29.31
CA GLY A 155 -2.99 2.34 -29.00
C GLY A 155 -1.52 2.57 -28.67
N TYR A 156 -1.05 3.82 -28.57
CA TYR A 156 0.30 4.12 -28.07
C TYR A 156 0.33 4.04 -26.55
N VAL A 157 1.43 3.51 -25.99
CA VAL A 157 1.70 3.54 -24.55
C VAL A 157 1.55 4.97 -24.04
N ASP A 158 0.79 5.13 -22.96
CA ASP A 158 0.57 6.42 -22.33
C ASP A 158 1.72 6.73 -21.38
N GLU A 159 2.57 7.69 -21.76
CA GLU A 159 3.71 8.14 -20.95
C GLU A 159 3.27 9.12 -19.84
N GLU A 160 2.06 9.69 -19.92
CA GLU A 160 1.54 10.63 -18.93
C GLU A 160 0.81 9.90 -17.80
N THR A 161 1.52 9.54 -16.73
CA THR A 161 0.93 8.78 -15.60
C THR A 161 0.13 9.62 -14.61
N ASP A 162 0.33 10.94 -14.57
CA ASP A 162 -0.26 11.83 -13.57
C ASP A 162 -1.80 11.82 -13.52
N PRO A 163 -2.55 11.73 -14.63
CA PRO A 163 -4.01 11.67 -14.59
C PRO A 163 -4.54 10.48 -13.78
N TYR A 164 -3.90 9.31 -13.92
CA TYR A 164 -4.27 8.09 -13.19
C TYR A 164 -4.03 8.26 -11.68
N ILE A 165 -2.84 8.76 -11.31
CA ILE A 165 -2.43 9.03 -9.93
C ILE A 165 -3.39 10.02 -9.27
N ARG A 166 -3.65 11.17 -9.89
CA ARG A 166 -4.59 12.18 -9.37
C ARG A 166 -5.99 11.64 -9.21
N ARG A 167 -6.43 10.75 -10.11
CA ARG A 167 -7.75 10.14 -10.02
C ARG A 167 -7.87 9.27 -8.78
N VAL A 168 -6.92 8.36 -8.56
CA VAL A 168 -6.93 7.46 -7.40
C VAL A 168 -6.78 8.23 -6.08
N ASP A 169 -5.81 9.16 -6.01
CA ASP A 169 -5.57 9.98 -4.82
C ASP A 169 -6.83 10.77 -4.41
N ARG A 170 -7.54 11.35 -5.39
CA ARG A 170 -8.80 12.07 -5.13
C ARG A 170 -9.87 11.15 -4.52
N GLU A 171 -10.08 9.95 -5.06
CA GLU A 171 -11.11 9.05 -4.52
C GLU A 171 -10.77 8.53 -3.13
N MET A 172 -9.50 8.26 -2.88
CA MET A 172 -9.04 7.85 -1.56
C MET A 172 -9.22 8.97 -0.54
N ARG A 173 -8.82 10.21 -0.87
CA ARG A 173 -8.92 11.37 0.04
C ARG A 173 -10.34 11.83 0.28
N GLU A 174 -11.18 11.93 -0.75
CA GLU A 174 -12.52 12.49 -0.64
C GLU A 174 -13.55 11.48 -0.14
N ARG A 175 -13.34 10.18 -0.40
CA ARG A 175 -14.38 9.14 -0.19
C ARG A 175 -13.87 7.88 0.50
N GLY A 176 -12.58 7.80 0.82
CA GLY A 176 -11.99 6.61 1.45
C GLY A 176 -12.08 5.35 0.59
N ILE A 177 -12.20 5.48 -0.74
CA ILE A 177 -12.28 4.33 -1.64
C ILE A 177 -10.87 3.84 -1.93
N SER A 178 -10.55 2.64 -1.45
CA SER A 178 -9.21 2.06 -1.64
C SER A 178 -9.09 1.28 -2.96
N LEU A 179 -7.87 1.12 -3.48
CA LEU A 179 -7.56 0.42 -4.72
C LEU A 179 -6.43 -0.59 -4.52
N THR A 180 -6.70 -1.87 -4.82
CA THR A 180 -5.65 -2.88 -5.04
C THR A 180 -5.52 -3.11 -6.54
N THR A 181 -4.27 -3.29 -6.98
CA THR A 181 -3.94 -3.62 -8.36
C THR A 181 -3.30 -5.01 -8.44
N ILE A 182 -3.59 -5.73 -9.51
CA ILE A 182 -3.07 -7.06 -9.78
C ILE A 182 -2.47 -7.03 -11.18
N GLY A 183 -1.15 -7.19 -11.24
CA GLY A 183 -0.41 -7.33 -12.48
C GLY A 183 -0.33 -8.81 -12.86
N LEU A 184 -0.91 -9.17 -14.01
CA LEU A 184 -0.99 -10.54 -14.49
C LEU A 184 0.04 -10.82 -15.59
N GLY A 185 0.83 -11.88 -15.46
CA GLY A 185 1.86 -12.26 -16.43
C GLY A 185 3.25 -11.71 -16.09
N ASP A 186 4.17 -11.77 -17.04
CA ASP A 186 5.53 -11.25 -16.87
C ASP A 186 5.51 -9.71 -16.74
N ALA A 187 6.18 -9.18 -15.71
CA ALA A 187 6.28 -7.75 -15.45
C ALA A 187 6.97 -6.95 -16.57
N ALA A 188 7.62 -7.60 -17.54
CA ALA A 188 8.12 -6.95 -18.75
C ALA A 188 7.01 -6.59 -19.75
N ASN A 189 5.78 -7.10 -19.57
CA ASN A 189 4.67 -6.92 -20.52
C ASN A 189 3.65 -5.86 -20.07
N TYR A 190 3.84 -5.25 -18.92
CA TYR A 190 2.93 -4.22 -18.40
C TYR A 190 3.62 -3.22 -17.49
N GLU A 191 2.96 -2.09 -17.23
CA GLU A 191 3.52 -1.03 -16.40
C GLU A 191 3.36 -1.32 -14.90
N ALA A 192 4.19 -2.22 -14.38
CA ALA A 192 4.17 -2.62 -12.98
C ALA A 192 4.42 -1.46 -12.02
N ALA A 193 5.25 -0.47 -12.40
CA ALA A 193 5.53 0.66 -11.54
C ALA A 193 4.29 1.54 -11.37
N LEU A 194 3.51 1.76 -12.45
CA LEU A 194 2.23 2.46 -12.36
C LEU A 194 1.23 1.69 -11.52
N LEU A 195 0.98 0.40 -11.78
CA LEU A 195 0.01 -0.37 -11.00
C LEU A 195 0.33 -0.33 -9.50
N ARG A 196 1.62 -0.42 -9.16
CA ARG A 196 2.10 -0.27 -7.79
C ARG A 196 1.84 1.13 -7.23
N ARG A 197 2.16 2.17 -8.00
CA ARG A 197 1.90 3.56 -7.58
C ARG A 197 0.41 3.80 -7.34
N LEU A 198 -0.46 3.30 -8.20
CA LEU A 198 -1.91 3.38 -8.06
C LEU A 198 -2.40 2.66 -6.80
N ALA A 199 -1.88 1.45 -6.51
CA ALA A 199 -2.22 0.76 -5.27
C ALA A 199 -1.73 1.52 -4.03
N ASP A 200 -0.53 2.10 -4.08
CA ASP A 200 0.02 2.90 -3.00
C ASP A 200 -0.84 4.16 -2.74
N ASP A 201 -1.15 4.94 -3.76
CA ASP A 201 -1.99 6.15 -3.63
C ASP A 201 -3.44 5.80 -3.23
N GLY A 202 -3.94 4.65 -3.68
CA GLY A 202 -5.23 4.10 -3.28
C GLY A 202 -5.22 3.35 -1.95
N ASN A 203 -4.10 3.35 -1.22
CA ASN A 203 -3.93 2.68 0.07
C ASN A 203 -4.29 1.17 0.07
N GLY A 204 -4.18 0.50 -1.07
CA GLY A 204 -4.33 -0.94 -1.22
C GLY A 204 -2.99 -1.66 -1.39
N GLN A 205 -3.01 -2.79 -2.09
CA GLN A 205 -1.83 -3.60 -2.37
C GLN A 205 -1.61 -3.77 -3.87
N PHE A 206 -0.35 -3.94 -4.27
CA PHE A 206 0.01 -4.42 -5.59
C PHE A 206 0.37 -5.89 -5.50
N LEU A 207 -0.36 -6.73 -6.24
CA LEU A 207 -0.13 -8.16 -6.30
C LEU A 207 0.50 -8.51 -7.65
N TYR A 208 1.69 -9.11 -7.60
CA TYR A 208 2.35 -9.64 -8.77
C TYR A 208 1.94 -11.11 -9.00
N CYS A 209 1.21 -11.35 -10.09
CA CYS A 209 0.72 -12.66 -10.49
C CYS A 209 1.40 -13.12 -11.79
N ARG A 210 2.62 -13.65 -11.67
CA ARG A 210 3.41 -14.09 -12.84
C ARG A 210 2.70 -15.17 -13.68
N GLN A 211 2.08 -16.15 -13.03
CA GLN A 211 1.42 -17.28 -13.69
C GLN A 211 -0.11 -17.15 -13.58
N PRO A 212 -0.85 -17.22 -14.69
CA PRO A 212 -2.32 -17.12 -14.64
C PRO A 212 -2.99 -18.12 -13.72
N GLY A 213 -2.50 -19.36 -13.65
CA GLY A 213 -3.04 -20.37 -12.72
C GLY A 213 -2.92 -20.03 -11.23
N ALA A 214 -2.06 -19.09 -10.84
CA ALA A 214 -1.92 -18.63 -9.45
C ALA A 214 -2.88 -17.47 -9.10
N LEU A 215 -3.58 -16.91 -10.10
CA LEU A 215 -4.42 -15.73 -9.94
C LEU A 215 -5.55 -15.96 -8.93
N GLY A 216 -6.26 -17.09 -9.03
CA GLY A 216 -7.38 -17.40 -8.14
C GLY A 216 -6.97 -17.42 -6.66
N GLU A 217 -5.78 -17.96 -6.36
CA GLU A 217 -5.25 -18.02 -4.98
C GLU A 217 -4.85 -16.62 -4.46
N GLN A 218 -4.14 -15.83 -5.28
CA GLN A 218 -3.74 -14.46 -4.91
C GLN A 218 -4.95 -13.55 -4.73
N PHE A 219 -5.91 -13.62 -5.65
CA PHE A 219 -7.15 -12.86 -5.61
C PHE A 219 -7.97 -13.20 -4.37
N SER A 220 -8.14 -14.49 -4.06
CA SER A 220 -8.89 -14.96 -2.90
C SER A 220 -8.26 -14.50 -1.58
N ARG A 221 -6.92 -14.56 -1.45
CA ARG A 221 -6.22 -14.07 -0.26
C ARG A 221 -6.46 -12.59 0.00
N GLU A 222 -6.35 -11.79 -1.04
CA GLU A 222 -6.56 -10.34 -0.92
C GLU A 222 -8.01 -10.01 -0.61
N PHE A 223 -8.95 -10.69 -1.26
CA PHE A 223 -10.37 -10.53 -0.95
C PHE A 223 -10.69 -10.88 0.51
N GLN A 224 -10.16 -11.99 1.03
CA GLN A 224 -10.30 -12.37 2.44
C GLN A 224 -9.71 -11.32 3.39
N ARG A 225 -8.61 -10.66 3.01
CA ARG A 225 -8.06 -9.54 3.76
C ARG A 225 -9.05 -8.37 3.78
N ILE A 226 -9.58 -7.97 2.63
CA ILE A 226 -10.54 -6.88 2.51
C ILE A 226 -11.81 -7.17 3.33
N GLN A 227 -12.33 -8.41 3.31
CA GLN A 227 -13.47 -8.86 4.10
C GLN A 227 -13.29 -8.73 5.61
N ARG A 228 -12.05 -8.72 6.11
CA ARG A 228 -11.76 -8.53 7.54
C ARG A 228 -11.74 -7.07 7.97
N THR A 229 -12.11 -6.14 7.11
CA THR A 229 -12.12 -4.71 7.45
C THR A 229 -13.12 -4.41 8.57
N VAL A 230 -12.63 -3.80 9.64
CA VAL A 230 -13.40 -3.47 10.86
C VAL A 230 -13.50 -1.97 11.12
N LEU A 231 -12.59 -1.19 10.55
CA LEU A 231 -12.60 0.28 10.61
C LEU A 231 -12.30 0.84 9.24
N THR A 232 -12.92 1.99 8.93
CA THR A 232 -12.72 2.76 7.70
C THR A 232 -12.40 4.21 8.06
N GLU A 233 -11.87 4.95 7.08
CA GLU A 233 -11.59 6.39 7.23
C GLU A 233 -10.74 6.73 8.46
N VAL A 234 -9.81 5.84 8.83
CA VAL A 234 -8.88 6.12 9.93
C VAL A 234 -7.90 7.20 9.47
N GLU A 235 -7.70 8.21 10.29
CA GLU A 235 -6.80 9.34 10.04
C GLU A 235 -5.76 9.41 11.16
N LEU A 236 -4.50 9.63 10.78
CA LEU A 236 -3.41 9.95 11.70
C LEU A 236 -3.22 11.45 11.73
N SER A 237 -3.42 12.07 12.90
CA SER A 237 -3.11 13.48 13.13
C SER A 237 -1.92 13.62 14.07
N VAL A 238 -1.00 14.51 13.72
CA VAL A 238 0.12 14.92 14.57
C VAL A 238 -0.11 16.37 14.94
N ARG A 239 -0.08 16.69 16.23
CA ARG A 239 -0.19 18.06 16.76
C ARG A 239 1.07 18.47 17.50
N HIS A 240 1.30 19.78 17.55
CA HIS A 240 2.42 20.38 18.29
C HIS A 240 3.79 19.77 17.91
N LEU A 241 4.03 19.59 16.60
CA LEU A 241 5.26 19.02 16.09
C LEU A 241 6.46 19.95 16.40
N GLY A 242 7.28 19.53 17.35
CA GLY A 242 8.53 20.18 17.74
C GLY A 242 9.68 19.77 16.83
N GLY A 243 9.66 20.19 15.56
CA GLY A 243 10.71 19.91 14.58
C GLY A 243 10.22 19.87 13.14
N THR A 244 11.02 19.30 12.27
CA THR A 244 10.71 19.15 10.84
C THR A 244 10.54 17.68 10.47
N LEU A 245 9.35 17.30 10.00
CA LEU A 245 9.12 15.96 9.43
C LEU A 245 9.94 15.81 8.14
N ARG A 246 10.73 14.74 8.05
CA ARG A 246 11.54 14.37 6.88
C ARG A 246 10.96 13.22 6.09
N ARG A 247 10.37 12.23 6.76
CA ARG A 247 9.74 11.05 6.13
C ARG A 247 8.60 10.54 7.00
N LEU A 248 7.58 10.01 6.35
CA LEU A 248 6.48 9.27 6.97
C LEU A 248 6.32 7.94 6.24
N TRP A 249 6.45 6.83 6.96
CA TRP A 249 6.30 5.48 6.43
C TRP A 249 5.11 4.78 7.08
N ARG A 250 4.39 3.97 6.31
CA ARG A 250 3.82 2.73 6.84
C ARG A 250 4.91 1.68 6.71
N VAL A 251 5.20 0.98 7.79
CA VAL A 251 6.23 -0.06 7.84
C VAL A 251 5.62 -1.43 8.14
N TYR A 252 4.37 -1.51 8.59
CA TYR A 252 3.65 -2.77 8.77
C TYR A 252 2.16 -2.56 8.42
N PRO A 253 1.49 -3.53 7.75
CA PRO A 253 1.96 -4.87 7.36
C PRO A 253 2.99 -4.90 6.22
N ASP A 254 3.08 -3.81 5.47
CA ASP A 254 3.96 -3.61 4.33
C ASP A 254 4.60 -2.22 4.38
N LYS A 255 5.57 -1.99 3.50
CA LYS A 255 6.31 -0.74 3.41
C LYS A 255 5.70 0.18 2.35
N LYS A 256 5.28 1.36 2.78
CA LYS A 256 4.84 2.46 1.92
C LYS A 256 5.42 3.77 2.44
N LEU A 257 6.09 4.52 1.57
CA LEU A 257 6.50 5.89 1.84
C LEU A 257 5.35 6.83 1.46
N PHE A 258 4.95 7.71 2.37
CA PHE A 258 3.98 8.75 2.08
C PHE A 258 4.68 10.01 1.57
N ASP A 259 4.00 10.72 0.66
CA ASP A 259 4.32 12.12 0.40
C ASP A 259 4.21 12.93 1.70
N LEU A 260 5.05 13.94 1.83
CA LEU A 260 5.03 14.78 3.03
C LEU A 260 3.72 15.57 3.08
N PRO A 261 2.93 15.45 4.16
CA PRO A 261 1.67 16.15 4.27
C PRO A 261 1.89 17.66 4.41
N ALA A 262 0.89 18.42 3.97
CA ALA A 262 0.85 19.84 4.24
C ALA A 262 0.74 20.10 5.76
N MET A 263 1.53 21.04 6.25
CA MET A 263 1.49 21.44 7.66
C MET A 263 0.31 22.39 7.91
N ASP A 264 -0.45 22.13 8.96
CA ASP A 264 -1.53 22.99 9.44
C ASP A 264 -1.48 23.12 10.97
N GLY A 265 -1.59 24.35 11.49
CA GLY A 265 -1.64 24.60 12.93
C GLY A 265 -0.47 24.05 13.76
N GLY A 266 0.72 23.90 13.17
CA GLY A 266 1.89 23.27 13.85
C GLY A 266 1.81 21.74 13.93
N GLY A 267 1.02 21.13 13.05
CA GLY A 267 0.80 19.70 12.93
C GLY A 267 0.48 19.30 11.50
N PHE A 268 0.00 18.08 11.31
CA PHE A 268 -0.49 17.58 10.01
C PHE A 268 -1.47 16.44 10.22
N SER A 269 -2.23 16.10 9.18
CA SER A 269 -3.03 14.88 9.14
C SER A 269 -2.77 14.08 7.87
N VAL A 270 -2.88 12.75 7.97
CA VAL A 270 -2.77 11.82 6.83
C VAL A 270 -3.87 10.76 6.93
N PRO A 271 -4.65 10.53 5.85
CA PRO A 271 -5.59 9.42 5.80
C PRO A 271 -4.84 8.09 5.75
N LEU A 272 -5.16 7.21 6.71
CA LEU A 272 -4.63 5.85 6.80
C LEU A 272 -5.56 4.81 6.18
N GLY A 273 -6.80 5.17 5.89
CA GLY A 273 -7.80 4.33 5.24
C GLY A 273 -8.39 3.26 6.16
N SER A 274 -8.48 2.02 5.67
CA SER A 274 -9.15 0.93 6.38
C SER A 274 -8.19 0.08 7.21
N PHE A 275 -8.73 -0.51 8.29
CA PHE A 275 -8.02 -1.44 9.14
C PHE A 275 -8.74 -2.78 9.19
N GLN A 276 -7.97 -3.87 9.10
CA GLN A 276 -8.47 -5.23 9.18
C GLN A 276 -8.37 -5.79 10.60
N ASP A 277 -9.28 -6.69 10.96
CA ASP A 277 -9.28 -7.35 12.27
C ASP A 277 -7.94 -8.07 12.52
N GLU A 278 -7.48 -7.97 13.76
CA GLU A 278 -6.20 -8.51 14.23
C GLU A 278 -4.95 -8.08 13.44
N GLN A 279 -5.07 -7.10 12.54
CA GLN A 279 -3.96 -6.57 11.75
C GLN A 279 -3.60 -5.15 12.22
N PRO A 280 -2.60 -4.99 13.10
CA PRO A 280 -2.11 -3.67 13.42
C PRO A 280 -1.46 -3.03 12.19
N GLN A 281 -1.32 -1.71 12.21
CA GLN A 281 -0.47 -0.96 11.29
C GLN A 281 0.57 -0.19 12.09
N ALA A 282 1.80 -0.17 11.59
CA ALA A 282 2.90 0.57 12.20
C ALA A 282 3.43 1.61 11.23
N TYR A 283 3.75 2.79 11.77
CA TYR A 283 4.25 3.93 11.03
C TYR A 283 5.53 4.45 11.65
N LEU A 284 6.45 4.92 10.81
CA LEU A 284 7.67 5.58 11.24
C LEU A 284 7.69 7.03 10.77
N LEU A 285 7.86 7.95 11.71
CA LEU A 285 8.03 9.38 11.45
C LEU A 285 9.47 9.77 11.74
N ASP A 286 10.18 10.22 10.72
CA ASP A 286 11.53 10.75 10.87
C ASP A 286 11.45 12.27 11.05
N ILE A 287 11.86 12.75 12.21
CA ILE A 287 11.73 14.15 12.61
C ILE A 287 13.12 14.68 12.96
N VAL A 288 13.50 15.78 12.32
CA VAL A 288 14.72 16.50 12.68
C VAL A 288 14.36 17.56 13.71
N THR A 289 15.07 17.51 14.82
CA THR A 289 14.92 18.43 15.95
C THR A 289 16.27 19.05 16.28
N ALA A 290 16.24 20.27 16.83
CA ALA A 290 17.44 21.00 17.19
C ALA A 290 17.43 21.38 18.67
N ALA A 291 18.60 21.31 19.30
CA ALA A 291 18.81 21.75 20.67
C ALA A 291 19.78 22.93 20.71
N ARG A 292 19.49 23.88 21.58
CA ARG A 292 20.34 25.04 21.90
C ARG A 292 20.82 24.97 23.35
N PRO A 293 22.12 25.16 23.61
CA PRO A 293 22.68 25.16 24.96
C PRO A 293 21.95 26.13 25.91
N GLY A 294 21.72 25.71 27.16
CA GLY A 294 21.19 26.58 28.22
C GLY A 294 19.69 26.90 28.14
N GLN A 295 18.96 26.34 27.18
CA GLN A 295 17.51 26.57 27.01
C GLN A 295 16.68 25.27 27.05
N GLN A 296 17.29 24.12 27.34
CA GLN A 296 16.59 22.84 27.29
C GLN A 296 15.92 22.47 28.61
N PRO A 297 14.62 22.15 28.62
CA PRO A 297 14.01 21.50 29.77
C PRO A 297 14.60 20.10 29.95
N GLU A 298 14.50 19.51 31.14
CA GLU A 298 14.92 18.12 31.35
C GLU A 298 14.12 17.14 30.46
N ARG A 299 12.83 17.43 30.28
CA ARG A 299 11.89 16.66 29.45
C ARG A 299 11.10 17.58 28.54
N ALA A 300 11.00 17.23 27.26
CA ALA A 300 10.28 17.99 26.25
C ALA A 300 9.25 17.11 25.52
N ARG A 301 8.17 17.74 25.05
CA ARG A 301 7.20 17.11 24.14
C ARG A 301 7.68 17.28 22.71
N LEU A 302 7.86 16.17 22.00
CA LEU A 302 8.15 16.18 20.57
C LEU A 302 6.91 16.46 19.75
N LEU A 303 5.80 15.81 20.09
CA LEU A 303 4.53 15.92 19.40
C LEU A 303 3.43 15.24 20.22
N GLU A 304 2.19 15.39 19.79
CA GLU A 304 1.06 14.58 20.20
C GLU A 304 0.53 13.82 18.98
N VAL A 305 0.51 12.50 19.06
CA VAL A 305 -0.10 11.64 18.03
C VAL A 305 -1.55 11.43 18.38
N GLN A 306 -2.43 11.53 17.39
CA GLN A 306 -3.84 11.23 17.50
C GLN A 306 -4.26 10.33 16.33
N ALA A 307 -5.09 9.34 16.60
CA ALA A 307 -5.80 8.59 15.56
C ALA A 307 -7.29 8.89 15.67
N ASN A 308 -7.90 9.30 14.56
CA ASN A 308 -9.32 9.62 14.46
C ASN A 308 -10.02 8.60 13.56
N TRP A 309 -11.25 8.23 13.91
CA TRP A 309 -12.07 7.35 13.08
C TRP A 309 -13.55 7.60 13.35
N ARG A 310 -14.43 7.02 12.53
CA ARG A 310 -15.87 6.97 12.78
C ARG A 310 -16.28 5.57 13.19
N GLN A 311 -17.17 5.47 14.18
CA GLN A 311 -17.77 4.21 14.59
C GLN A 311 -19.26 4.46 14.86
N GLU A 312 -20.12 3.73 14.15
CA GLU A 312 -21.58 3.92 14.21
C GLU A 312 -22.02 5.37 13.93
N GLY A 313 -21.31 6.03 13.01
CA GLY A 313 -21.54 7.43 12.63
C GLY A 313 -20.92 8.46 13.58
N GLU A 314 -20.48 8.06 14.77
CA GLU A 314 -19.90 8.96 15.78
C GLU A 314 -18.38 9.09 15.61
N PRO A 315 -17.81 10.31 15.75
CA PRO A 315 -16.37 10.50 15.75
C PRO A 315 -15.76 9.91 17.03
N ARG A 316 -14.65 9.20 16.86
CA ARG A 316 -13.83 8.61 17.92
C ARG A 316 -12.38 9.03 17.72
N GLN A 317 -11.66 9.12 18.82
CA GLN A 317 -10.23 9.46 18.79
C GLN A 317 -9.48 8.76 19.94
N VAL A 318 -8.20 8.51 19.72
CA VAL A 318 -7.23 8.13 20.76
C VAL A 318 -5.97 8.96 20.56
N ALA A 319 -5.36 9.43 21.65
CA ALA A 319 -4.21 10.32 21.61
C ALA A 319 -3.10 9.87 22.56
N ALA A 320 -1.84 10.06 22.16
CA ALA A 320 -0.67 9.78 22.97
C ALA A 320 0.40 10.87 22.77
N PRO A 321 0.91 11.49 23.85
CA PRO A 321 2.05 12.39 23.75
C PRO A 321 3.33 11.60 23.48
N VAL A 322 4.21 12.15 22.65
CA VAL A 322 5.57 11.64 22.45
C VAL A 322 6.53 12.63 23.07
N VAL A 323 7.35 12.13 24.00
CA VAL A 323 8.24 12.94 24.83
C VAL A 323 9.64 12.35 24.80
N TYR A 324 10.64 13.21 24.92
CA TYR A 324 12.04 12.81 25.05
C TYR A 324 12.71 13.63 26.15
N GLU A 325 13.89 13.19 26.55
CA GLU A 325 14.68 13.81 27.62
C GLU A 325 16.02 14.29 27.08
N TYR A 326 16.53 15.38 27.66
CA TYR A 326 17.84 15.92 27.34
C TYR A 326 18.88 15.41 28.32
N THR A 327 20.06 15.00 27.85
CA THR A 327 21.13 14.49 28.71
C THR A 327 22.51 14.73 28.11
N ALA A 328 23.51 14.84 28.99
CA ALA A 328 24.92 14.82 28.64
C ALA A 328 25.55 13.41 28.82
N ASP A 329 24.82 12.43 29.36
CA ASP A 329 25.34 11.08 29.56
C ASP A 329 25.44 10.31 28.23
N GLU A 330 26.68 10.06 27.79
CA GLU A 330 26.98 9.30 26.58
C GLU A 330 26.36 7.90 26.57
N ARG A 331 26.23 7.25 27.73
CA ARG A 331 25.61 5.91 27.80
C ARG A 331 24.13 6.00 27.45
N ALA A 332 23.40 6.94 28.04
CA ALA A 332 22.00 7.20 27.71
C ALA A 332 21.81 7.58 26.23
N LEU A 333 22.69 8.41 25.67
CA LEU A 333 22.66 8.81 24.24
C LEU A 333 22.95 7.64 23.27
N SER A 334 23.70 6.64 23.70
CA SER A 334 24.01 5.45 22.90
C SER A 334 22.85 4.45 22.83
N GLN A 335 21.90 4.49 23.77
CA GLN A 335 20.78 3.57 23.79
C GLN A 335 19.89 3.74 22.55
N ARG A 336 19.39 2.60 22.07
CA ARG A 336 18.51 2.52 20.90
C ARG A 336 17.38 1.56 21.20
N ASN A 337 16.18 1.90 20.75
CA ASN A 337 15.07 0.96 20.75
C ASN A 337 15.27 -0.06 19.60
N PRO A 338 15.52 -1.35 19.90
CA PRO A 338 15.82 -2.34 18.87
C PRO A 338 14.66 -2.57 17.90
N GLU A 339 13.41 -2.42 18.36
CA GLU A 339 12.22 -2.57 17.52
C GLU A 339 12.18 -1.45 16.46
N VAL A 340 12.34 -0.20 16.89
CA VAL A 340 12.31 0.96 15.98
C VAL A 340 13.47 0.92 15.01
N VAL A 341 14.68 0.55 15.46
CA VAL A 341 15.86 0.39 14.58
C VAL A 341 15.63 -0.70 13.54
N ARG A 342 15.03 -1.83 13.91
CA ARG A 342 14.69 -2.91 12.99
C ARG A 342 13.69 -2.45 11.94
N LEU A 343 12.61 -1.78 12.35
CA LEU A 343 11.61 -1.25 11.42
C LEU A 343 12.20 -0.15 10.51
N ALA A 344 13.11 0.69 11.03
CA ALA A 344 13.82 1.65 10.19
C ALA A 344 14.74 0.95 9.16
N THR A 345 15.29 -0.22 9.51
CA THR A 345 16.07 -1.07 8.59
C THR A 345 15.20 -1.66 7.48
N GLU A 346 13.95 -2.04 7.79
CA GLU A 346 12.93 -2.43 6.80
C GLU A 346 12.65 -1.28 5.81
N CYS A 347 12.46 -0.04 6.28
CA CYS A 347 12.30 1.11 5.39
C CYS A 347 13.53 1.36 4.50
N LEU A 348 14.75 1.12 5.01
CA LEU A 348 15.96 1.22 4.21
C LEU A 348 16.01 0.18 3.07
N ASP A 349 15.51 -1.03 3.31
CA ASP A 349 15.40 -2.08 2.28
C ASP A 349 14.45 -1.67 1.14
N ALA A 350 13.32 -1.03 1.47
CA ALA A 350 12.42 -0.47 0.46
C ALA A 350 13.07 0.69 -0.32
N LEU A 351 13.81 1.58 0.34
CA LEU A 351 14.55 2.65 -0.37
C LEU A 351 15.60 2.09 -1.33
N LEU A 352 16.29 1.01 -0.95
CA LEU A 352 17.25 0.35 -1.81
C LEU A 352 16.57 -0.39 -2.98
N GLU A 353 15.33 -0.86 -2.82
CA GLU A 353 14.54 -1.38 -3.96
C GLU A 353 14.31 -0.28 -5.00
N ASN A 354 13.84 0.90 -4.58
CA ASN A 354 13.59 2.01 -5.49
C ASN A 354 14.88 2.44 -6.21
N HIS A 355 16.00 2.56 -5.49
CA HIS A 355 17.29 2.87 -6.12
C HIS A 355 17.77 1.78 -7.08
N LEU A 356 17.41 0.51 -6.84
CA LEU A 356 17.75 -0.59 -7.74
C LEU A 356 16.95 -0.48 -9.03
N GLU A 357 15.64 -0.23 -8.93
CA GLU A 357 14.78 0.01 -10.08
C GLU A 357 15.25 1.22 -10.90
N GLU A 358 15.57 2.33 -10.26
CA GLU A 358 16.16 3.52 -10.91
C GLU A 358 17.47 3.19 -11.64
N ALA A 359 18.36 2.41 -11.00
CA ALA A 359 19.63 2.01 -11.60
C ALA A 359 19.45 1.06 -12.79
N VAL A 360 18.42 0.21 -12.76
CA VAL A 360 18.06 -0.66 -13.90
C VAL A 360 17.53 0.18 -15.04
N THR A 361 16.61 1.11 -14.78
CA THR A 361 16.05 2.03 -15.78
C THR A 361 17.11 2.91 -16.41
N SER A 362 18.09 3.40 -15.65
CA SER A 362 19.18 4.23 -16.18
C SER A 362 20.22 3.44 -16.98
N GLY A 363 20.25 2.10 -16.84
CA GLY A 363 21.27 1.24 -17.42
C GLY A 363 22.66 1.35 -16.76
N ASP A 364 22.78 2.07 -15.63
CA ASP A 364 24.06 2.21 -14.92
C ASP A 364 24.43 0.91 -14.18
N ARG A 365 25.26 0.08 -14.81
CA ARG A 365 25.71 -1.20 -14.25
C ARG A 365 26.54 -1.06 -12.97
N ALA A 366 27.28 0.05 -12.81
CA ALA A 366 28.06 0.26 -11.59
C ALA A 366 27.13 0.56 -10.42
N GLN A 367 26.11 1.39 -10.64
CA GLN A 367 25.07 1.66 -9.66
C GLN A 367 24.25 0.40 -9.33
N GLN A 368 23.83 -0.38 -10.34
CA GLN A 368 23.11 -1.65 -10.14
C GLN A 368 23.91 -2.60 -9.23
N THR A 369 25.20 -2.80 -9.53
CA THR A 369 26.09 -3.67 -8.74
C THR A 369 26.22 -3.19 -7.29
N ALA A 370 26.42 -1.88 -7.09
CA ALA A 370 26.57 -1.29 -5.76
C ALA A 370 25.28 -1.41 -4.92
N VAL A 371 24.12 -1.14 -5.53
CA VAL A 371 22.82 -1.24 -4.84
C VAL A 371 22.49 -2.69 -4.51
N LEU A 372 22.69 -3.63 -5.45
CA LEU A 372 22.49 -5.07 -5.21
C LEU A 372 23.32 -5.58 -4.04
N ALA A 373 24.62 -5.27 -4.00
CA ALA A 373 25.51 -5.71 -2.93
C ALA A 373 25.00 -5.24 -1.55
N ARG A 374 24.59 -3.96 -1.45
CA ARG A 374 24.05 -3.38 -0.21
C ARG A 374 22.71 -4.00 0.18
N LYS A 375 21.81 -4.16 -0.78
CA LYS A 375 20.46 -4.73 -0.56
C LYS A 375 20.53 -6.20 -0.17
N LYS A 376 21.42 -6.99 -0.77
CA LYS A 376 21.69 -8.39 -0.40
C LYS A 376 22.19 -8.51 1.03
N GLN A 377 23.13 -7.65 1.44
CA GLN A 377 23.59 -7.63 2.84
C GLN A 377 22.44 -7.30 3.81
N LEU A 378 21.55 -6.40 3.42
CA LEU A 378 20.42 -5.97 4.24
C LEU A 378 19.34 -7.06 4.37
N THR A 379 18.94 -7.68 3.25
CA THR A 379 17.93 -8.77 3.25
C THR A 379 18.41 -9.98 4.04
N ARG A 380 19.70 -10.32 3.99
CA ARG A 380 20.31 -11.35 4.86
C ARG A 380 20.18 -11.01 6.35
N ARG A 381 20.46 -9.76 6.72
CA ARG A 381 20.31 -9.28 8.12
C ARG A 381 18.85 -9.29 8.59
N LEU A 382 17.92 -9.02 7.68
CA LEU A 382 16.48 -9.06 7.93
C LEU A 382 15.90 -10.49 7.88
N GLY A 383 16.69 -11.52 7.53
CA GLY A 383 16.21 -12.90 7.44
C GLY A 383 15.28 -13.17 6.25
N LYS A 384 15.33 -12.35 5.20
CA LYS A 384 14.49 -12.49 3.99
C LYS A 384 15.15 -13.41 2.97
N ALA A 385 15.16 -14.72 3.25
CA ALA A 385 15.89 -15.71 2.44
C ALA A 385 15.49 -15.72 0.96
N GLU A 386 14.18 -15.71 0.66
CA GLU A 386 13.67 -15.68 -0.72
C GLU A 386 14.15 -14.44 -1.48
N ALA A 387 14.04 -13.25 -0.87
CA ALA A 387 14.53 -12.01 -1.47
C ALA A 387 16.04 -12.04 -1.68
N THR A 388 16.80 -12.56 -0.72
CA THR A 388 18.26 -12.71 -0.86
C THR A 388 18.63 -13.59 -2.06
N GLN A 389 17.92 -14.71 -2.26
CA GLN A 389 18.14 -15.60 -3.40
C GLN A 389 17.86 -14.90 -4.73
N ILE A 390 16.76 -14.15 -4.83
CA ILE A 390 16.43 -13.38 -6.04
C ILE A 390 17.52 -12.36 -6.36
N LEU A 391 18.05 -11.67 -5.35
CA LEU A 391 19.13 -10.69 -5.53
C LEU A 391 20.46 -11.34 -5.95
N GLU A 392 20.72 -12.59 -5.53
CA GLU A 392 21.86 -13.38 -5.99
C GLU A 392 21.70 -13.78 -7.47
N GLU A 393 20.50 -14.21 -7.89
CA GLU A 393 20.18 -14.48 -9.30
C GLU A 393 20.45 -13.25 -10.19
N MET A 394 20.05 -12.05 -9.73
CA MET A 394 20.31 -10.79 -10.44
C MET A 394 21.80 -10.45 -10.56
N GLU A 395 22.56 -10.64 -9.48
CA GLU A 395 24.00 -10.38 -9.45
C GLU A 395 24.75 -11.33 -10.39
N GLU A 396 24.36 -12.60 -10.42
CA GLU A 396 24.91 -13.58 -11.37
C GLU A 396 24.57 -13.22 -12.83
N ALA A 397 23.35 -12.77 -13.11
CA ALA A 397 22.97 -12.28 -14.44
C ALA A 397 23.86 -11.10 -14.88
N LEU A 398 24.06 -10.11 -14.01
CA LEU A 398 24.99 -9.00 -14.28
C LEU A 398 26.42 -9.48 -14.52
N ALA A 399 26.90 -10.45 -13.75
CA ALA A 399 28.24 -11.02 -13.91
C ALA A 399 28.41 -11.74 -15.27
N ARG A 400 27.34 -12.33 -15.81
CA ARG A 400 27.30 -12.89 -17.17
C ARG A 400 27.13 -11.85 -18.29
N GLY A 401 26.96 -10.58 -17.94
CA GLY A 401 26.69 -9.52 -18.90
C GLY A 401 25.23 -9.42 -19.35
N GLU A 402 24.32 -10.15 -18.71
CA GLU A 402 22.88 -10.06 -18.91
C GLU A 402 22.31 -8.83 -18.16
N PRO A 403 21.21 -8.22 -18.62
CA PRO A 403 20.50 -7.20 -17.87
C PRO A 403 19.66 -7.81 -16.74
N ILE A 404 19.38 -7.03 -15.70
CA ILE A 404 18.37 -7.41 -14.70
C ILE A 404 16.99 -7.34 -15.36
N SER A 405 16.22 -8.44 -15.29
CA SER A 405 14.89 -8.47 -15.88
C SER A 405 13.84 -7.74 -15.02
N PRO A 406 12.80 -7.15 -15.64
CA PRO A 406 11.66 -6.59 -14.92
C PRO A 406 10.97 -7.62 -14.00
N ASP A 407 10.87 -8.88 -14.45
CA ASP A 407 10.35 -9.99 -13.63
C ASP A 407 11.16 -10.22 -12.36
N ALA A 408 12.50 -10.19 -12.44
CA ALA A 408 13.34 -10.35 -11.25
C ALA A 408 13.09 -9.19 -10.26
N LEU A 409 12.98 -7.95 -10.74
CA LEU A 409 12.66 -6.79 -9.90
C LEU A 409 11.29 -6.93 -9.24
N ALA A 410 10.27 -7.34 -10.00
CA ALA A 410 8.93 -7.56 -9.47
C ALA A 410 8.91 -8.64 -8.39
N ARG A 411 9.64 -9.75 -8.58
CA ARG A 411 9.82 -10.80 -7.57
C ARG A 411 10.54 -10.30 -6.32
N SER A 412 11.63 -9.55 -6.48
CA SER A 412 12.37 -8.93 -5.37
C SER A 412 11.46 -8.00 -4.56
N ASN A 413 10.71 -7.14 -5.23
CA ASN A 413 9.76 -6.23 -4.59
C ASN A 413 8.69 -7.02 -3.82
N GLN A 414 8.05 -8.02 -4.44
CA GLN A 414 7.04 -8.86 -3.81
C GLN A 414 7.57 -9.59 -2.56
N ALA A 415 8.79 -10.12 -2.62
CA ALA A 415 9.41 -10.84 -1.51
C ALA A 415 9.89 -9.92 -0.37
N THR A 416 10.21 -8.66 -0.66
CA THR A 416 10.71 -7.71 0.34
C THR A 416 9.64 -6.79 0.92
N ARG A 417 8.54 -6.55 0.22
CA ARG A 417 7.50 -5.59 0.59
C ARG A 417 6.79 -5.90 1.91
N PRO A 418 6.36 -7.14 2.20
CA PRO A 418 5.84 -7.49 3.52
C PRO A 418 6.89 -7.26 4.60
N THR A 419 6.45 -6.80 5.75
CA THR A 419 7.33 -6.63 6.91
C THR A 419 7.12 -7.77 7.88
N GLN A 420 8.20 -8.46 8.23
CA GLN A 420 8.12 -9.60 9.13
C GLN A 420 7.83 -9.11 10.56
N ARG A 421 6.75 -9.61 11.16
CA ARG A 421 6.51 -9.47 12.59
C ARG A 421 7.37 -10.50 13.30
N LEU A 422 8.33 -10.06 14.12
CA LEU A 422 8.91 -10.96 15.11
C LEU A 422 7.90 -11.02 16.25
N GLY A 423 7.50 -12.24 16.61
CA GLY A 423 6.47 -12.52 17.61
C GLY A 423 6.82 -12.08 19.02
#